data_AF-A0A6P2NI14-F1
#
_entry.id   AF-A0A6P2NI14-F1
#
_cell.length_a   1.000
_cell.length_b   1.000
_cell.length_c   1.000
_cell.angle_alpha   90.00
_cell.angle_beta   90.00
_cell.angle_gamma   90.00
#
_symmetry.space_group_name_H-M   'P 1'
#
loop_
_entity.id
_entity.type
_entity.pdbx_description
1 polymer ?
#
loop_
_entity_poly.entity_id
_entity_poly.type
_entity_poly.pdbx_seq_one_letter_code
_entity_poly.pdbx_strand_id
1 'polypeptide(L)'
;MIPGDTGPLGRNDSRLFAGLSPGDQLRLRETALALRAEASVLFIRFALKDAGIVAPIEPEVRDAATPVPSDDDLLHPQCRPMPDHYWRSDVLAAGATTCTADFAVLDRDGAVSGYFRWETSIEIAGGGADS
;
A
#
# COMPACT_ATOMS: atom_id res chain seq x y z
N MET A 1 7.95 12.68 25.11
CA MET A 1 8.11 11.88 23.88
C MET A 1 6.83 12.06 23.08
N ILE A 2 6.88 12.78 21.96
CA ILE A 2 5.71 12.99 21.10
C ILE A 2 5.69 11.83 20.10
N PRO A 3 4.61 11.03 20.01
CA PRO A 3 4.41 10.12 18.90
C PRO A 3 4.20 10.95 17.63
N GLY A 4 5.04 10.77 16.61
CA GLY A 4 4.85 11.46 15.32
C GLY A 4 6.09 12.08 14.69
N ASP A 5 7.31 11.82 15.18
CA ASP A 5 8.51 12.19 14.43
C ASP A 5 8.79 11.13 13.36
N THR A 6 7.93 11.09 12.35
CA THR A 6 8.19 10.38 11.10
C THR A 6 8.68 11.42 10.11
N GLY A 7 9.91 11.25 9.61
CA GLY A 7 10.46 12.04 8.51
C GLY A 7 9.50 12.15 7.31
N PRO A 8 9.81 12.98 6.30
CA PRO A 8 8.87 13.41 5.27
C PRO A 8 8.03 12.25 4.73
N LEU A 9 6.74 12.29 5.06
CA LEU A 9 5.71 11.34 4.66
C LEU A 9 5.46 11.46 3.16
N GLY A 10 6.33 10.82 2.36
CA GLY A 10 6.14 10.59 0.93
C GLY A 10 6.22 11.84 0.05
N ARG A 11 7.30 11.96 -0.74
CA ARG A 11 7.29 12.80 -1.94
C ARG A 11 6.65 11.97 -3.07
N ASN A 12 5.76 12.55 -3.88
CA ASN A 12 5.34 11.90 -5.13
C ASN A 12 6.47 12.04 -6.15
N ASP A 13 7.51 11.23 -5.99
CA ASP A 13 8.63 11.10 -6.94
C ASP A 13 8.78 9.68 -7.48
N SER A 14 7.68 8.91 -7.44
CA SER A 14 7.62 7.49 -7.80
C SER A 14 8.61 6.63 -7.02
N ARG A 15 8.72 6.89 -5.71
CA ARG A 15 9.50 6.10 -4.77
C ARG A 15 8.61 5.69 -3.62
N LEU A 16 8.62 4.40 -3.29
CA LEU A 16 7.97 3.88 -2.10
C LEU A 16 8.95 3.97 -0.94
N PHE A 17 8.84 5.06 -0.17
CA PHE A 17 9.57 5.24 1.08
C PHE A 17 8.75 4.68 2.23
N ALA A 18 9.27 3.64 2.85
CA ALA A 18 8.95 3.34 4.22
C ALA A 18 10.32 3.21 4.90
N GLY A 19 10.51 3.83 6.07
CA GLY A 19 11.75 3.73 6.85
C GLY A 19 11.97 2.32 7.39
N LEU A 20 11.91 1.32 6.51
CA LEU A 20 12.00 -0.09 6.76
C LEU A 20 13.47 -0.49 6.74
N SER A 21 13.77 -1.45 7.59
CA SER A 21 15.04 -2.13 7.71
C SER A 21 14.89 -3.59 7.32
N PRO A 22 15.99 -4.29 6.98
CA PRO A 22 15.97 -5.75 6.85
C PRO A 22 15.36 -6.42 8.09
N GLY A 23 14.43 -7.35 7.87
CA GLY A 23 13.62 -7.99 8.91
C GLY A 23 12.25 -7.34 9.15
N ASP A 24 12.02 -6.13 8.64
CA ASP A 24 10.69 -5.51 8.65
C ASP A 24 9.77 -6.09 7.57
N GLN A 25 8.52 -5.67 7.61
CA GLN A 25 7.51 -6.04 6.64
C GLN A 25 6.94 -4.84 5.89
N LEU A 26 7.01 -4.92 4.57
CA LEU A 26 6.34 -4.01 3.66
C LEU A 26 4.85 -4.35 3.61
N ARG A 27 4.00 -3.34 3.81
CA ARG A 27 2.54 -3.42 3.64
C ARG A 27 2.08 -2.30 2.73
N LEU A 28 1.49 -2.64 1.60
CA LEU A 28 1.05 -1.72 0.58
C LEU A 28 -0.47 -1.79 0.40
N ARG A 29 -1.06 -0.65 0.05
CA ARG A 29 -2.45 -0.54 -0.34
C ARG A 29 -2.65 0.59 -1.32
N GLU A 30 -3.41 0.30 -2.35
CA GLU A 30 -3.91 1.26 -3.33
C GLU A 30 -5.22 1.90 -2.86
N THR A 31 -5.40 3.15 -3.25
CA THR A 31 -6.69 3.83 -3.17
C THR A 31 -6.75 4.93 -4.23
N ALA A 32 -7.93 5.20 -4.78
CA ALA A 32 -8.13 6.40 -5.59
C ALA A 32 -8.20 7.63 -4.68
N LEU A 33 -7.92 8.82 -5.20
CA LEU A 33 -7.99 10.07 -4.43
C LEU A 33 -9.41 10.35 -3.91
N ALA A 34 -10.43 10.06 -4.72
CA ALA A 34 -11.84 10.11 -4.33
C ALA A 34 -12.33 8.83 -3.65
N LEU A 35 -11.41 7.98 -3.16
CA LEU A 35 -11.64 6.65 -2.62
C LEU A 35 -12.36 5.72 -3.62
N ARG A 36 -13.69 5.66 -3.53
CA ARG A 36 -14.57 4.86 -4.40
C ARG A 36 -15.77 5.66 -4.92
N ALA A 37 -15.76 6.99 -4.77
CA ALA A 37 -16.90 7.81 -5.16
C ALA A 37 -17.12 7.84 -6.68
N GLU A 38 -16.05 7.80 -7.46
CA GLU A 38 -16.07 7.88 -8.92
C GLU A 38 -15.39 6.68 -9.57
N ALA A 39 -14.21 6.33 -9.07
CA ALA A 39 -13.42 5.19 -9.53
C ALA A 39 -12.76 4.49 -8.35
N SER A 40 -12.45 3.21 -8.54
CA SER A 40 -11.63 2.41 -7.64
C SER A 40 -10.36 1.97 -8.36
N VAL A 41 -9.29 1.73 -7.61
CA VAL A 41 -8.04 1.15 -8.11
C VAL A 41 -7.80 -0.16 -7.40
N LEU A 42 -7.33 -1.16 -8.14
CA LEU A 42 -6.92 -2.45 -7.61
C LEU A 42 -5.56 -2.82 -8.20
N PHE A 43 -4.53 -2.96 -7.37
CA PHE A 43 -3.30 -3.60 -7.81
C PHE A 43 -3.63 -5.06 -8.17
N ILE A 44 -3.01 -5.58 -9.23
CA ILE A 44 -3.25 -6.96 -9.70
C ILE A 44 -1.97 -7.78 -9.72
N ARG A 45 -0.81 -7.14 -9.84
CA ARG A 45 0.50 -7.80 -9.86
C ARG A 45 1.61 -6.82 -9.53
N PHE A 46 2.62 -7.31 -8.83
CA PHE A 46 3.92 -6.67 -8.71
C PHE A 46 5.00 -7.52 -9.39
N ALA A 47 5.99 -6.87 -9.99
CA ALA A 47 7.22 -7.52 -10.42
C ALA A 47 8.42 -6.73 -9.91
N LEU A 48 9.37 -7.44 -9.30
CA LEU A 48 10.59 -6.87 -8.73
C LEU A 48 11.77 -7.24 -9.62
N LYS A 49 12.66 -6.28 -9.84
CA LYS A 49 13.92 -6.53 -10.57
C LYS A 49 14.89 -7.38 -9.74
N ASP A 50 14.96 -7.10 -8.44
CA ASP A 50 15.79 -7.83 -7.49
C ASP A 50 14.93 -8.26 -6.28
N ALA A 51 14.71 -9.57 -6.18
CA ALA A 51 13.96 -10.21 -5.09
C ALA A 51 14.84 -10.52 -3.86
N GLY A 52 16.12 -10.15 -3.87
CA GLY A 52 17.04 -10.26 -2.73
C GLY A 52 16.98 -9.07 -1.76
N ILE A 53 16.32 -7.97 -2.16
CA ILE A 53 16.10 -6.78 -1.31
C ILE A 53 14.73 -6.85 -0.63
N VAL A 54 13.70 -7.17 -1.41
CA VAL A 54 12.31 -7.36 -0.97
C VAL A 54 11.82 -8.65 -1.59
N ALA A 55 11.18 -9.51 -0.80
CA ALA A 55 10.58 -10.76 -1.30
C ALA A 55 9.45 -10.48 -2.32
N PRO A 56 8.91 -11.50 -3.01
CA PRO A 56 7.71 -11.30 -3.83
C PRO A 56 6.56 -10.65 -3.03
N ILE A 57 5.91 -9.65 -3.63
CA ILE A 57 4.79 -8.94 -3.03
C ILE A 57 3.50 -9.71 -3.32
N GLU A 58 2.83 -10.16 -2.27
CA GLU A 58 1.66 -11.04 -2.35
C GLU A 58 0.42 -10.40 -1.72
N PRO A 59 -0.79 -10.68 -2.25
CA PRO A 59 -2.02 -10.17 -1.67
C PRO A 59 -2.40 -10.97 -0.43
N GLU A 60 -2.83 -10.28 0.62
CA GLU A 60 -3.46 -10.89 1.79
C GLU A 60 -4.88 -10.35 1.93
N VAL A 61 -5.86 -11.26 1.84
CA VAL A 61 -7.29 -10.96 2.03
C VAL A 61 -7.69 -11.39 3.43
N ARG A 62 -8.43 -10.54 4.13
CA ARG A 62 -8.92 -10.79 5.48
C ARG A 62 -10.32 -10.24 5.67
N ASP A 63 -11.05 -10.77 6.66
CA ASP A 63 -12.29 -10.13 7.11
C ASP A 63 -11.96 -8.85 7.89
N ALA A 64 -12.69 -7.77 7.61
CA ALA A 64 -12.59 -6.53 8.35
C ALA A 64 -13.96 -5.93 8.64
N ALA A 65 -13.96 -4.91 9.50
CA ALA A 65 -15.14 -4.11 9.81
C ALA A 65 -14.95 -2.72 9.21
N THR A 66 -15.80 -2.35 8.25
CA THR A 66 -15.74 -1.04 7.58
C THR A 66 -16.76 -0.09 8.21
N PRO A 67 -16.35 1.10 8.69
CA PRO A 67 -17.28 2.09 9.20
C PRO A 67 -18.15 2.66 8.08
N VAL A 68 -19.42 2.84 8.34
CA VAL A 68 -20.38 3.51 7.44
C VAL A 68 -20.99 4.73 8.15
N PRO A 69 -21.25 5.83 7.41
CA PRO A 69 -22.00 6.95 7.97
C PRO A 69 -23.35 6.50 8.55
N SER A 70 -23.76 7.12 9.65
CA SER A 70 -25.04 6.90 10.32
C SER A 70 -25.75 8.24 10.39
N ASP A 71 -26.93 8.35 9.78
CA ASP A 71 -27.72 9.58 9.78
C ASP A 71 -28.34 9.87 11.16
N ASP A 72 -28.54 8.82 11.98
CA ASP A 72 -29.18 8.90 13.28
C ASP A 72 -28.19 9.17 14.43
N ASP A 73 -26.93 8.78 14.27
CA ASP A 73 -25.88 8.94 15.29
C ASP A 73 -24.52 9.21 14.64
N LEU A 74 -24.19 10.51 14.58
CA LEU A 74 -22.94 11.00 13.99
C LEU A 74 -21.70 10.72 14.85
N LEU A 75 -21.87 10.32 16.11
CA LEU A 75 -20.75 10.08 17.05
C LEU A 75 -20.41 8.59 17.19
N HIS A 76 -21.33 7.69 16.82
CA HIS A 76 -21.13 6.25 16.88
C HIS A 76 -21.37 5.59 15.51
N PRO A 77 -20.40 5.68 14.57
CA PRO A 77 -20.54 5.06 13.27
C PRO A 77 -20.70 3.55 13.40
N GLN A 78 -21.66 2.99 12.66
CA GLN A 78 -21.82 1.55 12.59
C GLN A 78 -20.72 0.95 11.73
N CYS A 79 -20.24 -0.24 12.07
CA CYS A 79 -19.35 -0.99 11.22
C CYS A 79 -20.08 -2.15 10.55
N ARG A 80 -19.76 -2.40 9.28
CA ARG A 80 -20.26 -3.54 8.51
C ARG A 80 -19.13 -4.51 8.20
N PRO A 81 -19.34 -5.84 8.34
CA PRO A 81 -18.36 -6.82 7.89
C PRO A 81 -18.13 -6.68 6.38
N MET A 82 -16.88 -6.59 5.96
CA MET A 82 -16.49 -6.52 4.56
C MET A 82 -15.10 -7.13 4.37
N PRO A 83 -14.87 -7.92 3.30
CA PRO A 83 -13.53 -8.35 2.94
C PRO A 83 -12.63 -7.14 2.71
N ASP A 84 -11.42 -7.26 3.23
CA ASP A 84 -10.38 -6.27 3.11
C ASP A 84 -9.09 -6.88 2.58
N HIS A 85 -8.23 -6.05 2.00
CA HIS A 85 -6.97 -6.51 1.46
C HIS A 85 -5.85 -5.51 1.66
N TYR A 86 -4.64 -6.05 1.63
CA TYR A 86 -3.39 -5.33 1.52
C TYR A 86 -2.37 -6.25 0.86
N TRP A 87 -1.30 -5.65 0.34
CA TRP A 87 -0.19 -6.37 -0.25
C TRP A 87 0.95 -6.43 0.74
N ARG A 88 1.60 -7.58 0.86
CA ARG A 88 2.61 -7.87 1.87
C ARG A 88 3.89 -8.36 1.20
N SER A 89 5.03 -7.97 1.76
CA SER A 89 6.31 -8.60 1.48
C SER A 89 7.27 -8.45 2.66
N ASP A 90 8.19 -9.40 2.81
CA ASP A 90 9.28 -9.28 3.76
C ASP A 90 10.45 -8.49 3.17
N VAL A 91 11.10 -7.69 4.02
CA VAL A 91 12.30 -6.92 3.67
C VAL A 91 13.54 -7.75 4.01
N LEU A 92 14.33 -8.08 3.01
CA LEU A 92 15.42 -9.05 3.12
C LEU A 92 16.79 -8.38 3.29
N ALA A 93 17.00 -7.24 2.62
CA ALA A 93 18.27 -6.53 2.63
C ALA A 93 18.09 -5.03 2.40
N ALA A 94 19.10 -4.26 2.80
CA ALA A 94 19.17 -2.84 2.50
C ALA A 94 19.52 -2.62 1.03
N GLY A 95 19.05 -1.51 0.45
CA GLY A 95 19.32 -1.16 -0.94
C GLY A 95 18.08 -0.66 -1.68
N ALA A 96 18.16 -0.64 -3.01
CA ALA A 96 17.07 -0.19 -3.88
C ALA A 96 16.78 -1.21 -4.98
N THR A 97 15.51 -1.51 -5.20
CA THR A 97 15.04 -2.39 -6.30
C THR A 97 13.97 -1.67 -7.13
N THR A 98 14.00 -1.86 -8.45
CA THR A 98 12.92 -1.39 -9.32
C THR A 98 11.73 -2.34 -9.20
N CYS A 99 10.54 -1.77 -9.14
CA CYS A 99 9.28 -2.48 -9.07
C CYS A 99 8.33 -1.97 -10.16
N THR A 100 7.64 -2.88 -10.84
CA THR A 100 6.47 -2.53 -11.66
C THR A 100 5.20 -3.03 -10.98
N ALA A 101 4.25 -2.14 -10.77
CA ALA A 101 2.92 -2.46 -10.29
C ALA A 101 1.91 -2.36 -11.46
N ASP A 102 1.24 -3.46 -11.75
CA ASP A 102 0.10 -3.48 -12.66
C ASP A 102 -1.18 -3.28 -11.84
N PHE A 103 -2.10 -2.45 -12.34
CA PHE A 103 -3.38 -2.18 -11.67
C PHE A 103 -4.54 -2.02 -12.65
N ALA A 104 -5.72 -2.38 -12.17
CA ALA A 104 -6.98 -2.08 -12.82
C ALA A 104 -7.58 -0.80 -12.24
N VAL A 105 -8.13 0.04 -13.10
CA VAL A 105 -9.07 1.10 -12.71
C VAL A 105 -10.47 0.60 -13.00
N LEU A 106 -11.35 0.71 -12.02
CA LEU A 106 -12.74 0.31 -12.10
C LEU A 106 -13.63 1.53 -11.94
N ASP A 107 -14.76 1.56 -12.64
CA ASP A 107 -15.79 2.58 -12.43
C ASP A 107 -16.56 2.35 -11.11
N ARG A 108 -17.53 3.22 -10.86
CA ARG A 108 -18.37 3.18 -9.65
C ARG A 108 -19.19 1.89 -9.49
N ASP A 109 -19.47 1.20 -10.58
CA ASP A 109 -20.26 -0.04 -10.59
C ASP A 109 -19.37 -1.27 -10.50
N GLY A 110 -18.04 -1.08 -10.46
CA GLY A 110 -17.05 -2.13 -10.39
C GLY A 110 -16.72 -2.76 -11.74
N ALA A 111 -17.11 -2.14 -12.86
CA ALA A 111 -16.67 -2.58 -14.17
C ALA A 111 -15.24 -2.07 -14.44
N VAL A 112 -14.41 -2.90 -15.07
CA VAL A 112 -13.03 -2.52 -15.39
C VAL A 112 -13.03 -1.47 -16.51
N SER A 113 -12.55 -0.29 -16.19
CA SER A 113 -12.35 0.83 -17.12
C SER A 113 -11.03 0.73 -17.88
N GLY A 114 -10.03 0.06 -17.31
CA GLY A 114 -8.76 -0.18 -17.97
C GLY A 114 -7.68 -0.80 -17.08
N TYR A 115 -6.59 -1.20 -17.72
CA TYR A 115 -5.39 -1.75 -17.07
C TYR A 115 -4.19 -0.84 -17.34
N PHE A 116 -3.39 -0.63 -16.30
CA PHE A 116 -2.28 0.30 -16.31
C PHE A 116 -1.06 -0.33 -15.64
N ARG A 117 0.11 0.21 -15.96
CA ARG A 117 1.38 -0.15 -15.35
C ARG A 117 2.04 1.10 -14.79
N TRP A 118 2.55 0.99 -13.58
CA TRP A 118 3.36 2.00 -12.93
C TRP A 118 4.72 1.43 -12.57
N GLU A 119 5.79 2.15 -12.92
CA GLU A 119 7.16 1.81 -12.54
C GLU A 119 7.60 2.71 -11.38
N THR A 120 8.17 2.10 -10.34
CA THR A 120 8.61 2.75 -9.11
C THR A 120 9.90 2.12 -8.59
N SER A 121 10.61 2.79 -7.69
CA SER A 121 11.63 2.15 -6.86
C SER A 121 11.08 1.83 -5.46
N ILE A 122 11.56 0.73 -4.88
CA ILE A 122 11.45 0.45 -3.44
C ILE A 122 12.84 0.60 -2.84
N GLU A 123 12.94 1.37 -1.76
CA GLU A 123 14.20 1.71 -1.12
C GLU A 123 14.15 1.39 0.37
N ILE A 124 15.14 0.61 0.80
CA ILE A 124 15.30 0.12 2.17
C ILE A 124 16.57 0.75 2.71
N ALA A 125 16.45 1.48 3.82
CA ALA A 125 17.60 2.10 4.44
C ALA A 125 18.58 1.04 4.93
N GLY A 126 19.88 1.29 4.74
CA GLY A 126 20.90 0.56 5.48
C GLY A 126 20.81 0.98 6.94
N GLY A 127 20.65 0.01 7.85
CA GLY A 127 20.70 0.29 9.28
C GLY A 127 22.01 1.01 9.60
N GLY A 128 21.92 2.30 9.93
CA GLY A 128 23.01 3.02 10.56
C GLY A 128 23.17 2.43 11.96
N ALA A 129 24.19 1.60 12.14
CA ALA A 129 24.78 1.48 13.46
C ALA A 129 25.50 2.81 13.70
N ASP A 130 24.87 3.69 14.48
CA ASP A 130 25.59 4.78 15.12
C ASP A 130 26.83 4.17 15.81
N SER A 131 28.01 4.56 15.34
CA SER A 131 29.31 4.23 15.94
C SER A 131 29.68 5.22 17.02
#